data_AF-A0A2A5SWX8-F1
#
_entry.id   AF-A0A2A5SWX8-F1
#
_cell.length_a   1.000
_cell.length_b   1.000
_cell.length_c   1.000
_cell.angle_alpha   90.00
_cell.angle_beta   90.00
_cell.angle_gamma   90.00
#
_symmetry.space_group_name_H-M   'P 1'
#
loop_
_entity.id
_entity.type
_entity.pdbx_description
1 polymer ?
#
loop_
_entity_poly.entity_id
_entity_poly.type
_entity_poly.pdbx_seq_one_letter_code
_entity_poly.pdbx_strand_id
1 'polypeptide(L)' 'MKGQVDEATYDNVADRLERQLENARNWRDQVNTYFYRMSGIPDDKGREIYR' A
#
# COMPACT_ATOMS: atom_id res chain seq x y z
N MET A 1 20.82 -5.26 -0.60
CA MET A 1 20.83 -5.97 0.70
C MET A 1 21.03 -7.46 0.58
N LYS A 2 20.50 -8.14 -0.47
CA LYS A 2 20.81 -9.56 -0.69
C LYS A 2 22.34 -9.76 -0.77
N GLY A 3 22.88 -10.66 0.06
CA GLY A 3 24.33 -10.89 0.20
C GLY A 3 25.06 -9.94 1.16
N GLN A 4 24.39 -8.95 1.75
CA GLN A 4 24.92 -8.07 2.82
C GLN A 4 24.32 -8.39 4.20
N VAL A 5 23.26 -9.19 4.23
CA VAL A 5 22.57 -9.71 5.41
C VAL A 5 22.40 -11.21 5.20
N ASP A 6 22.29 -11.98 6.29
CA ASP A 6 22.05 -13.42 6.18
C ASP A 6 20.71 -13.70 5.47
N GLU A 7 20.66 -14.85 4.79
CA GLU A 7 19.55 -15.22 3.91
C GLU A 7 18.22 -15.31 4.67
N ALA A 8 18.22 -15.89 5.88
CA ALA A 8 17.02 -16.03 6.68
C ALA A 8 16.44 -14.67 7.11
N THR A 9 17.30 -13.73 7.52
CA THR A 9 16.86 -12.35 7.83
C THR A 9 16.35 -11.65 6.59
N TYR A 10 17.06 -11.78 5.47
CA TYR A 10 16.67 -11.14 4.21
C TYR A 10 15.28 -11.61 3.76
N ASP A 11 15.06 -12.92 3.70
CA ASP A 11 13.80 -13.52 3.24
C ASP A 11 12.65 -13.15 4.20
N ASN A 12 12.90 -13.20 5.51
CA ASN A 12 11.89 -12.82 6.51
C ASN A 12 11.41 -11.37 6.35
N VAL A 13 12.33 -10.44 6.09
CA VAL A 13 11.99 -9.03 5.89
C VAL A 13 11.32 -8.81 4.54
N ALA A 14 11.81 -9.47 3.49
CA ALA A 14 11.21 -9.39 2.15
C ALA A 14 9.73 -9.78 2.17
N ASP A 15 9.40 -10.93 2.76
CA ASP A 15 8.03 -11.42 2.88
C ASP A 15 7.12 -10.44 3.64
N ARG A 16 7.64 -9.83 4.70
CA ARG A 16 6.88 -8.83 5.49
C ARG A 16 6.66 -7.55 4.70
N LEU A 17 7.64 -7.10 3.92
CA LEU A 17 7.52 -5.90 3.09
C LEU A 17 6.52 -6.10 1.95
N GLU A 18 6.47 -7.29 1.35
CA GLU A 18 5.46 -7.62 0.34
C GLU A 18 4.04 -7.52 0.92
N ARG A 19 3.82 -8.14 2.08
CA ARG A 19 2.53 -8.04 2.80
C ARG A 19 2.22 -6.62 3.23
N GLN A 20 3.23 -5.85 3.63
CA GLN A 20 3.05 -4.45 3.99
C GLN A 20 2.63 -3.61 2.78
N LEU A 21 3.20 -3.86 1.61
CA LEU A 21 2.84 -3.17 0.36
C LEU A 21 1.39 -3.47 -0.02
N GLU A 22 0.96 -4.73 0.09
CA GLU A 22 -0.44 -5.12 -0.15
C GLU A 22 -1.38 -4.41 0.83
N ASN A 23 -1.07 -4.47 2.12
CA ASN A 23 -1.86 -3.81 3.16
C ASN A 23 -1.94 -2.30 2.95
N ALA A 24 -0.83 -1.65 2.56
CA ALA A 24 -0.79 -0.22 2.31
C ALA A 24 -1.66 0.19 1.12
N ARG A 25 -1.70 -0.61 0.05
CA ARG A 25 -2.59 -0.40 -1.10
C ARG A 25 -4.05 -0.52 -0.68
N ASN A 26 -4.41 -1.61 0.02
CA ASN A 26 -5.77 -1.84 0.51
C ASN A 26 -6.25 -0.72 1.45
N TRP A 27 -5.38 -0.23 2.33
CA TRP A 27 -5.69 0.88 3.23
C TRP A 27 -5.88 2.20 2.50
N ARG A 28 -4.95 2.53 1.57
CA ARG A 28 -5.04 3.72 0.72
C ARG A 28 -6.38 3.76 -0.01
N ASP A 29 -6.77 2.63 -0.60
CA ASP A 29 -7.97 2.55 -1.42
C ASP A 29 -9.23 2.72 -0.55
N GLN A 30 -9.33 2.01 0.57
CA GLN A 30 -10.47 2.15 1.50
C GLN A 30 -10.65 3.58 2.02
N VAL A 31 -9.55 4.23 2.45
CA VAL A 31 -9.60 5.59 2.99
C VAL A 31 -9.99 6.60 1.92
N ASN A 32 -9.35 6.54 0.74
CA ASN A 32 -9.65 7.47 -0.35
C ASN A 32 -11.09 7.31 -0.83
N THR A 33 -11.57 6.07 -0.98
CA THR A 33 -12.96 5.79 -1.35
C THR A 33 -13.94 6.31 -0.30
N TYR A 34 -13.65 6.12 0.99
CA TYR A 34 -14.49 6.62 2.06
C TYR A 34 -14.63 8.15 2.02
N PHE A 35 -13.52 8.87 1.96
CA PHE A 35 -13.54 10.33 1.92
C PHE A 35 -14.11 10.87 0.61
N TYR A 36 -13.88 10.21 -0.52
CA TYR A 36 -14.50 10.58 -1.79
C TYR A 36 -16.01 10.43 -1.74
N ARG A 37 -16.53 9.32 -1.21
CA ARG A 37 -17.98 9.10 -1.05
C ARG A 37 -18.62 10.12 -0.12
N MET A 38 -17.91 10.53 0.93
CA MET A 38 -18.42 11.51 1.89
C MET A 38 -18.37 12.95 1.35
N SER A 39 -17.27 13.35 0.72
CA SER A 39 -17.01 14.74 0.34
C SER A 39 -17.41 15.08 -1.10
N GLY A 40 -17.42 14.09 -2.00
CA GLY A 40 -17.57 14.29 -3.44
C GLY A 40 -16.40 15.04 -4.10
N ILE A 41 -15.32 15.34 -3.37
CA ILE A 41 -14.18 16.08 -3.89
C ILE A 41 -13.26 15.12 -4.67
N PRO A 42 -13.04 15.34 -5.98
CA PRO A 42 -12.18 14.48 -6.78
C PRO A 42 -10.69 14.60 -6.38
N ASP A 43 -9.91 13.57 -6.67
CA ASP A 43 -8.45 13.62 -6.55
C ASP A 43 -7.85 14.61 -7.55
N ASP A 44 -7.01 15.53 -7.08
CA ASP A 44 -6.37 16.57 -7.89
C ASP A 44 -5.50 16.01 -9.03
N LYS A 45 -4.88 14.84 -8.80
CA LYS A 45 -4.04 14.16 -9.80
C LYS A 45 -4.82 13.18 -10.67
N GLY A 46 -6.14 13.10 -10.52
CA GLY A 46 -7.00 12.19 -11.27
C GLY A 46 -6.65 10.71 -11.09
N ARG A 47 -6.10 10.33 -9.93
CA ARG A 47 -5.77 8.92 -9.64
C ARG A 47 -7.05 8.11 -9.47
N GLU A 48 -6.94 6.82 -9.75
CA GLU A 48 -8.06 5.89 -9.58
C GLU A 48 -8.48 5.83 -8.10
N ILE A 49 -9.76 6.13 -7.84
CA ILE A 49 -10.42 5.90 -6.54
C ILE A 49 -11.44 4.80 -6.79
N TYR A 50 -11.23 3.65 -6.15
CA TYR A 50 -12.12 2.51 -6.30
C TYR A 50 -13.50 2.81 -5.72
N ARG A 51 -14.54 2.22 -6.29
CA ARG A 51 -15.91 2.30 -5.76
C ARG A 51 -16.26 1.04 -5.03
#